data_AF-A0A1A8UIC0-F1
#
_entry.id   AF-A0A1A8UIC0-F1
#
_cell.length_a   1.000
_cell.length_b   1.000
_cell.length_c   1.000
_cell.angle_alpha   90.00
_cell.angle_beta   90.00
_cell.angle_gamma   90.00
#
_symmetry.space_group_name_H-M   'P 1'
#
loop_
_entity.id
_entity.type
_entity.pdbx_description
1 polymer ?
#
loop_
_entity_poly.entity_id
_entity_poly.type
_entity_poly.pdbx_seq_one_letter_code
_entity_poly.pdbx_strand_id
1 'polypeptide(L)'
;MTTKHGPITNSFKVVKKTRRGGKQNKSPTPPPAPPPPEKGDDVFKTTREEELQKLRQFDLDWRFGPCTGISRLQRWDRAQLHGLEPPEEIRYLLLQTHTDAEYRLSLWRDYPF
;
A
#
# COMPACT_ATOMS: atom_id res chain seq x y z
N MET A 1 2.35 -4.96 48.48
CA MET A 1 1.17 -4.89 47.59
C MET A 1 1.55 -5.53 46.26
N THR A 2 1.29 -6.83 46.06
CA THR A 2 1.70 -7.55 44.82
C THR A 2 0.52 -7.62 43.86
N THR A 3 0.57 -6.85 42.77
CA THR A 3 -0.47 -6.88 41.73
C THR A 3 -0.26 -8.10 40.84
N LYS A 4 -1.12 -9.12 41.00
CA LYS A 4 -1.12 -10.30 40.14
C LYS A 4 -1.93 -9.98 38.89
N HIS A 5 -1.25 -9.69 37.77
CA HIS A 5 -1.92 -9.64 36.48
C HIS A 5 -2.16 -11.08 36.01
N GLY A 6 -3.44 -11.44 35.81
CA GLY A 6 -3.82 -12.75 35.27
C GLY A 6 -3.31 -12.95 33.82
N PRO A 7 -3.16 -14.19 33.36
CA PRO A 7 -2.72 -14.46 32.00
C PRO A 7 -3.76 -13.92 30.99
N ILE A 8 -3.30 -13.24 29.95
CA ILE A 8 -4.13 -12.76 28.84
C ILE A 8 -4.56 -13.98 28.03
N THR A 9 -5.60 -14.68 28.48
CA THR A 9 -6.17 -15.79 27.72
C THR A 9 -6.99 -15.20 26.58
N ASN A 10 -6.41 -15.19 25.39
CA ASN A 10 -7.04 -14.73 24.18
C ASN A 10 -8.13 -15.73 23.73
N SER A 11 -9.34 -15.56 24.25
CA SER A 11 -10.51 -16.37 23.88
C SER A 11 -11.48 -15.53 23.03
N PHE A 12 -11.23 -15.45 21.73
CA PHE A 12 -12.20 -14.89 20.79
C PHE A 12 -13.32 -15.90 20.49
N LYS A 13 -14.57 -15.42 20.40
CA LYS A 13 -15.71 -16.24 19.99
C LYS A 13 -15.67 -16.45 18.47
N VAL A 14 -15.54 -17.70 18.03
CA VAL A 14 -15.67 -18.07 16.60
C VAL A 14 -17.16 -18.02 16.22
N VAL A 15 -17.53 -17.10 15.33
CA VAL A 15 -18.85 -17.09 14.66
C VAL A 15 -18.80 -18.03 13.45
N LYS A 16 -19.66 -19.05 13.43
CA LYS A 16 -19.92 -19.87 12.25
C LYS A 16 -20.86 -19.11 11.30
N LYS A 17 -20.34 -18.67 10.15
CA LYS A 17 -21.15 -18.16 9.04
C LYS A 17 -21.82 -19.34 8.32
N THR A 18 -23.13 -19.45 8.43
CA THR A 18 -23.93 -20.44 7.69
C THR A 18 -23.86 -20.15 6.20
N ARG A 19 -23.34 -21.10 5.41
CA ARG A 19 -23.45 -21.09 3.93
C ARG A 19 -24.92 -21.29 3.56
N ARG A 20 -25.60 -20.21 3.13
CA ARG A 20 -26.89 -20.34 2.45
C ARG A 20 -26.61 -20.63 0.98
N GLY A 21 -26.72 -21.91 0.62
CA GLY A 21 -26.78 -22.34 -0.77
C GLY A 21 -28.09 -21.86 -1.39
N GLY A 22 -27.99 -21.01 -2.41
CA GLY A 22 -29.09 -20.61 -3.28
C GLY A 22 -28.77 -21.05 -4.71
N LYS A 23 -29.52 -22.02 -5.21
CA LYS A 23 -29.45 -22.57 -6.57
C LYS A 23 -30.62 -22.00 -7.36
N GLN A 24 -30.41 -21.05 -8.28
CA GLN A 24 -31.41 -20.70 -9.31
C GLN A 24 -30.77 -20.28 -10.65
N ASN A 25 -30.94 -21.18 -11.62
CA ASN A 25 -31.44 -21.05 -13.01
C ASN A 25 -30.81 -20.07 -14.02
N LYS A 26 -30.48 -20.65 -15.18
CA LYS A 26 -30.05 -20.04 -16.44
C LYS A 26 -31.22 -19.42 -17.21
N SER A 27 -31.06 -18.19 -17.69
CA SER A 27 -31.63 -17.64 -18.95
C SER A 27 -31.23 -16.16 -19.12
N PRO A 28 -31.42 -15.55 -20.31
CA PRO A 28 -30.69 -15.71 -21.56
C PRO A 28 -29.72 -14.53 -21.83
N THR A 29 -28.90 -14.67 -22.88
CA THR A 29 -27.80 -13.79 -23.33
C THR A 29 -28.19 -12.30 -23.42
N PRO A 30 -27.39 -11.36 -22.88
CA PRO A 30 -27.53 -9.93 -23.18
C PRO A 30 -27.01 -9.61 -24.60
N PRO A 31 -27.56 -8.58 -25.28
CA PRO A 31 -27.13 -8.17 -26.62
C PRO A 31 -25.67 -7.66 -26.62
N PRO A 32 -24.98 -7.66 -27.78
CA PRO A 32 -23.57 -7.29 -27.86
C PRO A 32 -23.36 -5.86 -27.37
N ALA A 33 -22.48 -5.71 -26.37
CA ALA A 33 -22.12 -4.43 -25.81
C ALA A 33 -21.49 -3.53 -26.89
N PRO A 34 -21.75 -2.20 -26.85
CA PRO A 34 -21.05 -1.24 -27.70
C PRO A 34 -19.53 -1.33 -27.47
N PRO A 35 -18.71 -1.05 -28.51
CA PRO A 35 -17.26 -1.15 -28.39
C PRO A 35 -16.74 -0.27 -27.24
N PRO A 36 -15.77 -0.77 -26.43
CA PRO A 36 -15.23 -0.02 -25.31
C PRO A 36 -14.70 1.36 -25.73
N PRO A 37 -14.98 2.43 -24.97
CA PRO A 37 -14.46 3.74 -25.26
C PRO A 37 -12.92 3.74 -25.20
N GLU A 38 -12.35 4.55 -26.09
CA GLU A 38 -10.96 4.54 -26.54
C GLU A 38 -9.96 4.82 -25.40
N LYS A 39 -8.91 4.00 -25.33
CA LYS A 39 -7.88 3.94 -24.26
C LYS A 39 -6.80 5.02 -24.43
N GLY A 40 -7.16 6.31 -24.36
CA GLY A 40 -6.19 7.41 -24.42
C GLY A 40 -5.71 7.89 -23.04
N ASP A 41 -6.64 7.98 -22.09
CA ASP A 41 -6.45 8.78 -20.87
C ASP A 41 -6.17 7.93 -19.61
N ASP A 42 -6.33 6.61 -19.73
CA ASP A 42 -6.20 5.63 -18.65
C ASP A 42 -4.73 5.29 -18.37
N VAL A 43 -3.90 5.24 -19.42
CA VAL A 43 -2.51 4.76 -19.35
C VAL A 43 -1.61 5.66 -18.49
N PHE A 44 -1.82 6.97 -18.50
CA PHE A 44 -1.05 7.89 -17.66
C PHE A 44 -1.46 7.87 -16.19
N LYS A 45 -2.71 7.48 -15.89
CA LYS A 45 -3.17 7.32 -14.50
C LYS A 45 -2.64 6.03 -13.91
N THR A 46 -2.58 4.96 -14.72
CA THR A 46 -2.04 3.68 -14.28
C THR A 46 -0.56 3.79 -13.93
N THR A 47 0.25 4.50 -14.73
CA THR A 47 1.70 4.66 -14.44
C THR A 47 1.95 5.42 -13.13
N ARG A 48 1.24 6.52 -12.88
CA ARG A 48 1.34 7.28 -11.62
C ARG A 48 0.96 6.40 -10.41
N GLU A 49 -0.14 5.67 -10.50
CA GLU A 49 -0.60 4.77 -9.44
C GLU A 49 0.44 3.67 -9.15
N GLU A 50 1.04 3.08 -10.19
CA GLU A 50 2.08 2.06 -10.06
C GLU A 50 3.35 2.60 -9.39
N GLU A 51 3.80 3.80 -9.74
CA GLU A 51 4.94 4.47 -9.08
C GLU A 51 4.66 4.72 -7.60
N LEU A 52 3.47 5.24 -7.28
CA LEU A 52 3.04 5.44 -5.89
C LEU A 52 2.96 4.11 -5.13
N GLN A 53 2.51 3.03 -5.76
CA GLN A 53 2.52 1.69 -5.16
C GLN A 53 3.94 1.22 -4.81
N LYS A 54 4.92 1.45 -5.70
CA LYS A 54 6.33 1.13 -5.42
C LYS A 54 6.86 1.93 -4.22
N LEU A 55 6.55 3.23 -4.15
CA LEU A 55 6.94 4.07 -3.01
C LEU A 55 6.26 3.64 -1.71
N ARG A 56 4.99 3.24 -1.75
CA ARG A 56 4.29 2.66 -0.59
C ARG A 56 4.92 1.35 -0.15
N GLN A 57 5.29 0.49 -1.08
CA GLN A 57 5.95 -0.78 -0.77
C GLN A 57 7.32 -0.55 -0.11
N PHE A 58 8.07 0.46 -0.57
CA PHE A 58 9.29 0.90 0.08
C PHE A 58 9.02 1.39 1.50
N ASP A 59 8.02 2.25 1.72
CA ASP A 59 7.60 2.75 3.05
C ASP A 59 7.31 1.63 4.06
N LEU A 60 6.75 0.51 3.59
CA LEU A 60 6.41 -0.65 4.41
C LEU A 60 7.57 -1.61 4.66
N ASP A 61 8.65 -1.51 3.89
CA ASP A 61 9.80 -2.40 4.03
C ASP A 61 10.66 -1.99 5.22
N TRP A 62 10.63 -2.78 6.29
CA TRP A 62 11.38 -2.52 7.52
C TRP A 62 12.90 -2.62 7.35
N ARG A 63 13.40 -3.28 6.30
CA ARG A 63 14.83 -3.51 6.07
C ARG A 63 15.60 -2.20 5.92
N PHE A 64 14.97 -1.17 5.34
CA PHE A 64 15.57 0.13 5.08
C PHE A 64 15.46 1.11 6.27
N GLY A 65 15.01 0.64 7.44
CA GLY A 65 14.88 1.43 8.66
C GLY A 65 13.56 2.20 8.77
N PRO A 66 13.34 2.99 9.82
CA PRO A 66 12.07 3.68 10.07
C PRO A 66 11.77 4.74 9.00
N CYS A 67 10.51 4.82 8.55
CA CYS A 67 10.03 5.80 7.57
C CYS A 67 9.33 7.02 8.17
N THR A 68 9.05 7.01 9.48
CA THR A 68 8.33 8.07 10.17
C THR A 68 9.25 9.27 10.45
N GLY A 69 8.70 10.48 10.32
CA GLY A 69 9.40 11.73 10.64
C GLY A 69 10.51 12.16 9.67
N ILE A 70 10.71 11.45 8.55
CA ILE A 70 11.69 11.78 7.52
C ILE A 70 11.06 11.69 6.12
N SER A 71 11.68 12.35 5.13
CA SER A 71 11.25 12.21 3.73
C SER A 71 11.70 10.86 3.15
N ARG A 72 11.03 10.40 2.08
CA ARG A 72 11.43 9.15 1.40
C ARG A 72 12.86 9.20 0.87
N LEU A 73 13.30 10.37 0.40
CA LEU A 73 14.67 10.57 -0.10
C LEU A 73 15.69 10.45 1.04
N GLN A 74 15.43 11.11 2.17
CA GLN A 74 16.29 10.99 3.36
C GLN A 74 16.39 9.55 3.86
N ARG A 75 15.29 8.81 3.84
CA ARG A 75 15.27 7.40 4.19
C ARG A 75 16.11 6.56 3.22
N TRP A 76 15.97 6.82 1.92
CA TRP A 76 16.76 6.15 0.88
C TRP A 76 18.26 6.41 1.06
N ASP A 77 18.67 7.66 1.24
CA ASP A 77 20.07 8.03 1.48
C ASP A 77 20.61 7.33 2.74
N ARG A 78 19.84 7.31 3.83
CA ARG A 78 20.22 6.60 5.07
C ARG A 78 20.41 5.11 4.82
N ALA A 79 19.49 4.46 4.10
CA ALA A 79 19.59 3.05 3.78
C ALA A 79 20.83 2.75 2.92
N GLN A 80 21.16 3.61 1.96
CA GLN A 80 22.39 3.49 1.18
C GLN A 80 23.64 3.65 2.07
N LEU A 81 23.65 4.63 2.97
CA LEU A 81 24.75 4.84 3.93
C LEU A 81 24.97 3.64 4.85
N HIS A 82 23.91 2.90 5.18
CA HIS A 82 24.00 1.66 5.95
C HIS A 82 24.34 0.42 5.10
N GLY A 83 24.57 0.56 3.80
CA GLY A 83 24.90 -0.56 2.92
C GLY A 83 23.74 -1.53 2.70
N LEU A 84 22.49 -1.06 2.83
CA LEU A 84 21.28 -1.88 2.66
C LEU A 84 20.82 -1.97 1.20
N GLU A 85 21.53 -1.32 0.28
CA GLU A 85 21.28 -1.33 -1.17
C GLU A 85 19.80 -1.09 -1.53
N PRO A 86 19.22 0.08 -1.16
CA PRO A 86 17.85 0.39 -1.53
C PRO A 86 17.71 0.51 -3.06
N PRO A 87 16.55 0.13 -3.65
CA PRO A 87 16.37 0.13 -5.11
C PRO A 87 16.60 1.51 -5.73
N GLU A 88 17.38 1.60 -6.80
CA GLU A 88 17.68 2.88 -7.46
C GLU A 88 16.45 3.49 -8.15
N GLU A 89 15.50 2.67 -8.61
CA GLU A 89 14.28 3.16 -9.26
C GLU A 89 13.52 4.13 -8.34
N ILE A 90 13.50 3.85 -7.04
CA ILE A 90 12.88 4.72 -6.03
C ILE A 90 13.59 6.07 -5.99
N ARG A 91 14.92 6.09 -6.02
CA ARG A 91 15.69 7.33 -6.04
C ARG A 91 15.36 8.16 -7.27
N TYR A 92 15.35 7.56 -8.45
CA TYR A 92 15.03 8.26 -9.69
C TYR A 92 13.61 8.85 -9.65
N LEU A 93 12.63 8.08 -9.17
CA LEU A 93 11.25 8.56 -8.99
C LEU A 93 11.19 9.76 -8.05
N LEU A 94 11.88 9.70 -6.91
CA LEU A 94 11.90 10.78 -5.91
C LEU A 94 12.60 12.05 -6.41
N LEU A 95 13.63 11.92 -7.23
CA LEU A 95 14.33 13.06 -7.84
C LEU A 95 13.46 13.74 -8.91
N GLN A 96 12.76 12.94 -9.73
CA GLN A 96 11.89 13.45 -10.78
C GLN A 96 10.68 14.22 -10.22
N THR A 97 10.17 13.82 -9.05
CA THR A 97 8.91 14.29 -8.48
C THR A 97 9.09 15.09 -7.18
N HIS A 98 10.20 15.82 -7.05
CA HIS A 98 10.56 16.55 -5.82
C HIS A 98 9.50 17.56 -5.32
N THR A 99 8.63 18.04 -6.22
CA THR A 99 7.54 18.98 -5.91
C THR A 99 6.28 18.31 -5.37
N ASP A 100 6.04 17.02 -5.65
CA ASP A 100 4.82 16.34 -5.22
C ASP A 100 4.96 15.81 -3.78
N ALA A 101 4.07 16.27 -2.91
CA ALA A 101 4.01 15.84 -1.52
C ALA A 101 3.68 14.34 -1.39
N GLU A 102 2.90 13.76 -2.31
CA GLU A 102 2.57 12.33 -2.30
C GLU A 102 3.77 11.45 -2.59
N TYR A 103 4.74 11.93 -3.37
CA TYR A 103 5.97 11.21 -3.69
C TYR A 103 7.04 11.43 -2.62
N ARG A 104 7.17 12.65 -2.10
CA ARG A 104 8.24 13.01 -1.17
C ARG A 104 8.03 12.52 0.25
N LEU A 105 6.78 12.51 0.73
CA LEU A 105 6.46 12.27 2.14
C LEU A 105 6.09 10.80 2.39
N SER A 106 6.39 10.31 3.60
CA SER A 106 6.04 8.94 4.01
C SER A 106 4.53 8.72 4.10
N LEU A 107 4.12 7.45 4.02
CA LEU A 107 2.72 7.03 4.21
C LEU A 107 2.11 7.48 5.55
N TRP A 108 2.93 7.72 6.56
CA TRP A 108 2.51 8.01 7.94
C TRP A 108 2.55 9.50 8.28
N ARG A 109 2.72 10.37 7.28
CA ARG A 109 2.86 11.83 7.47
C ARG A 109 1.66 12.48 8.18
N ASP A 110 0.46 11.94 7.96
CA ASP A 110 -0.80 12.51 8.45
C ASP A 110 -1.21 11.88 9.81
N TYR A 111 -0.41 10.96 10.34
CA TYR A 111 -0.71 10.31 11.61
C TYR A 111 -0.34 11.24 12.78
N PRO A 112 -1.25 11.51 13.73
CA PRO A 112 -0.96 12.33 14.90
C PRO A 112 0.01 11.58 15.84
N PHE A 113 1.10 12.25 16.23
CA PHE A 113 2.07 11.77 17.21
C PHE A 113 1.83 12.40 18.58
#